data_AF-I3SYD2-F1
#
_entry.id   AF-I3SYD2-F1
#
_cell.length_a   1.000
_cell.length_b   1.000
_cell.length_c   1.000
_cell.angle_alpha   90.00
_cell.angle_beta   90.00
_cell.angle_gamma   90.00
#
_symmetry.space_group_name_H-M   'P 1'
#
loop_
_entity.id
_entity.type
_entity.pdbx_description
1 polymer ?
#
loop_
_entity_poly.entity_id
_entity_poly.type
_entity_poly.pdbx_seq_one_letter_code
_entity_poly.pdbx_strand_id
1 'polypeptide(L)'
;MNYRMTQPFKPPFRINALIEETGPLKAEVTIKIRAEFNSSINANTVLVQMPLPTSTARVNFELEPGAVGHTTDFKETNKRLEWGIKKVVGGSEHTLRAKLTLSHEFHGNIMKEAGPLSMTSTIPMYNASRLQVKYLQIAKKSKAHNPYRWVRYVTQVNSYVARL
;
A
#
# COMPACT_ATOMS: atom_id res chain seq x y z
N MET A 1 -15.05 -4.73 22.69
CA MET A 1 -13.69 -4.87 23.26
C MET A 1 -12.73 -4.24 22.28
N ASN A 2 -11.92 -3.29 22.73
CA ASN A 2 -10.85 -2.69 21.93
C ASN A 2 -9.52 -3.16 22.49
N TYR A 3 -8.55 -3.44 21.63
CA TYR A 3 -7.21 -3.84 22.04
C TYR A 3 -6.16 -3.17 21.16
N ARG A 4 -4.94 -3.06 21.67
CA ARG A 4 -3.78 -2.50 20.95
C ARG A 4 -2.60 -3.46 21.09
N MET A 5 -1.93 -3.72 19.97
CA MET A 5 -0.69 -4.47 19.93
C MET A 5 0.44 -3.54 19.48
N THR A 6 1.53 -3.50 20.25
CA THR A 6 2.75 -2.74 19.93
C THR A 6 3.96 -3.63 19.71
N GLN A 7 3.80 -4.95 19.91
CA GLN A 7 4.86 -5.92 19.64
C GLN A 7 5.23 -5.91 18.15
N PRO A 8 6.51 -6.14 17.81
CA PRO A 8 6.93 -6.29 16.44
C PRO A 8 6.12 -7.37 15.73
N PHE A 9 5.60 -7.04 14.55
CA PHE A 9 4.89 -7.97 13.68
C PHE A 9 5.42 -7.82 12.26
N LYS A 10 5.25 -8.86 11.45
CA LYS A 10 5.60 -8.79 10.02
C LYS A 10 4.52 -7.98 9.29
N PRO A 11 4.85 -6.81 8.70
CA PRO A 11 3.87 -6.03 7.96
C PRO A 11 3.32 -6.82 6.75
N PRO A 12 2.06 -6.63 6.37
CA PRO A 12 1.45 -7.35 5.25
C PRO A 12 2.03 -6.97 3.89
N PHE A 13 2.74 -5.85 3.80
CA PHE A 13 3.42 -5.41 2.59
C PHE A 13 4.85 -5.04 2.90
N ARG A 14 5.73 -5.27 1.95
CA ARG A 14 7.07 -4.71 1.93
C ARG A 14 7.13 -3.69 0.81
N ILE A 15 7.56 -2.47 1.13
CA ILE A 15 7.64 -1.37 0.17
C ILE A 15 9.10 -0.95 0.07
N ASN A 16 9.62 -0.92 -1.15
CA ASN A 16 10.89 -0.30 -1.48
C ASN A 16 10.59 0.81 -2.49
N ALA A 17 11.13 1.99 -2.27
CA ALA A 17 11.03 3.08 -3.22
C ALA A 17 12.41 3.71 -3.40
N LEU A 18 12.69 4.17 -4.61
CA LEU A 18 13.95 4.76 -5.01
C LEU A 18 13.64 5.96 -5.91
N ILE A 19 14.38 7.05 -5.73
CA ILE A 19 14.32 8.23 -6.59
C ILE A 19 15.74 8.57 -7.06
N GLU A 20 15.90 8.71 -8.37
CA GLU A 20 17.20 8.92 -9.01
C GLU A 20 17.10 10.06 -10.01
N GLU A 21 18.12 10.92 -10.07
CA GLU A 21 18.25 11.94 -11.09
C GLU A 21 18.81 11.30 -12.37
N THR A 22 18.06 11.42 -13.46
CA THR A 22 18.41 10.83 -14.76
C THR A 22 18.87 11.87 -15.79
N GLY A 23 18.91 13.14 -15.40
CA GLY A 23 19.42 14.26 -16.16
C GLY A 23 19.05 15.59 -15.50
N PRO A 24 19.47 16.75 -16.06
CA PRO A 24 19.32 18.05 -15.39
C PRO A 24 17.88 18.43 -15.03
N LEU A 25 16.91 17.99 -15.84
CA LEU A 25 15.47 18.24 -15.66
C LEU A 25 14.66 16.95 -15.54
N LYS A 26 15.33 15.82 -15.27
CA LYS A 26 14.70 14.50 -15.29
C LYS A 26 15.06 13.73 -14.03
N ALA A 27 14.05 13.13 -13.43
CA ALA A 27 14.22 12.18 -12.34
C ALA A 27 13.33 10.97 -12.58
N GLU A 28 13.65 9.86 -11.95
CA GLU A 28 12.87 8.63 -12.03
C GLU A 28 12.57 8.14 -10.62
N VAL A 29 11.31 7.79 -10.38
CA VAL A 29 10.87 7.16 -9.15
C VAL A 29 10.50 5.71 -9.47
N THR A 30 11.16 4.76 -8.81
CA THR A 30 10.80 3.34 -8.88
C THR A 30 10.20 2.90 -7.55
N ILE A 31 8.94 2.48 -7.57
CA ILE A 31 8.21 1.96 -6.40
C ILE A 31 7.97 0.48 -6.61
N LYS A 32 8.37 -0.31 -5.62
CA LYS A 32 8.22 -1.76 -5.61
C LYS A 32 7.49 -2.19 -4.35
N ILE A 33 6.36 -2.87 -4.53
CA ILE A 33 5.58 -3.42 -3.42
C ILE A 33 5.53 -4.94 -3.52
N ARG A 34 5.66 -5.62 -2.38
CA ARG A 34 5.52 -7.07 -2.26
C ARG A 34 4.51 -7.42 -1.17
N ALA A 35 3.57 -8.31 -1.49
CA ALA A 35 2.60 -8.80 -0.53
C ALA A 35 3.20 -9.94 0.33
N GLU A 36 3.28 -9.73 1.63
CA GLU A 36 3.93 -10.63 2.61
C GLU A 36 2.93 -11.51 3.36
N PHE A 37 1.90 -11.98 2.67
CA PHE A 37 0.87 -12.90 3.16
C PHE A 37 0.61 -14.04 2.17
N ASN A 38 -0.16 -15.06 2.60
CA ASN A 38 -0.42 -16.26 1.81
C ASN A 38 -1.14 -15.95 0.49
N SER A 39 -0.79 -16.65 -0.60
CA SER A 39 -1.34 -16.46 -1.94
C SER A 39 -2.84 -16.76 -2.10
N SER A 40 -3.44 -17.47 -1.14
CA SER A 40 -4.90 -17.64 -1.06
C SER A 40 -5.64 -16.37 -0.64
N ILE A 41 -4.93 -15.40 -0.06
CA ILE A 41 -5.48 -14.12 0.41
C ILE A 41 -5.17 -13.04 -0.62
N ASN A 42 -6.12 -12.11 -0.80
CA ASN A 42 -5.95 -10.95 -1.65
C ASN A 42 -6.16 -9.67 -0.85
N ALA A 43 -5.34 -8.66 -1.10
CA ALA A 43 -5.61 -7.30 -0.69
C ALA A 43 -6.37 -6.56 -1.79
N ASN A 44 -7.31 -5.72 -1.39
CA ASN A 44 -8.15 -4.93 -2.29
C ASN A 44 -7.96 -3.44 -2.02
N THR A 45 -8.24 -2.64 -3.05
CA THR A 45 -8.20 -1.18 -2.97
C THR A 45 -6.85 -0.70 -2.46
N VAL A 46 -5.77 -1.25 -3.03
CA VAL A 46 -4.41 -0.83 -2.68
C VAL A 46 -4.17 0.51 -3.35
N LEU A 47 -3.87 1.53 -2.56
CA LEU A 47 -3.52 2.85 -3.05
C LEU A 47 -2.20 3.24 -2.41
N VAL A 48 -1.22 3.53 -3.26
CA VAL A 48 0.10 4.02 -2.89
C VAL A 48 0.18 5.48 -3.32
N GLN A 49 0.65 6.34 -2.42
CA GLN A 49 0.77 7.77 -2.67
C GLN A 49 2.14 8.25 -2.23
N MET A 50 2.77 9.10 -3.03
CA MET A 50 4.08 9.66 -2.73
C MET A 50 4.10 11.14 -3.09
N PRO A 51 4.37 12.05 -2.14
CA PRO A 51 4.66 13.44 -2.44
C PRO A 51 5.96 13.52 -3.26
N LEU A 52 5.93 14.32 -4.32
CA LEU A 52 7.03 14.57 -5.22
C LEU A 52 7.58 15.99 -5.00
N PRO A 53 8.81 16.28 -5.45
CA PRO A 53 9.37 17.62 -5.40
C PRO A 53 8.44 18.67 -6.02
N THR A 54 8.43 19.87 -5.46
CA THR A 54 7.55 20.96 -5.93
C THR A 54 7.85 21.40 -7.35
N SER A 55 9.09 21.19 -7.79
CA SER A 55 9.57 21.44 -9.15
C SER A 55 8.99 20.48 -10.19
N THR A 56 8.31 19.38 -9.80
CA THR A 56 7.74 18.40 -10.73
C THR A 56 6.64 19.02 -11.59
N ALA A 57 6.88 19.06 -12.90
CA ALA A 57 5.94 19.60 -13.89
C ALA A 57 5.09 18.50 -14.53
N ARG A 58 5.68 17.34 -14.84
CA ARG A 58 4.99 16.21 -15.47
C ARG A 58 5.51 14.89 -14.93
N VAL A 59 4.64 13.88 -14.92
CA VAL A 59 4.98 12.50 -14.60
C VAL A 59 4.50 11.60 -15.73
N ASN A 60 5.40 10.77 -16.26
CA ASN A 60 5.07 9.70 -17.18
C ASN A 60 5.19 8.35 -16.46
N PHE A 61 4.13 7.55 -16.49
CA PHE A 61 4.06 6.30 -15.76
C PHE A 61 4.32 5.11 -16.68
N GLU A 62 5.16 4.20 -16.22
CA GLU A 62 5.49 2.94 -16.87
C GLU A 62 5.10 1.80 -15.92
N LEU A 63 4.10 1.02 -16.35
CA LEU A 63 3.62 -0.15 -15.65
C LEU A 63 4.19 -1.42 -16.28
N GLU A 64 4.38 -2.45 -15.46
CA GLU A 64 4.78 -3.77 -15.94
C GLU A 64 3.75 -4.35 -16.94
N PRO A 65 4.19 -5.14 -17.92
CA PRO A 65 3.29 -5.86 -18.81
C PRO A 65 2.28 -6.71 -18.01
N GLY A 66 0.99 -6.57 -18.32
CA GLY A 66 -0.07 -7.31 -17.62
C GLY A 66 -0.54 -6.69 -16.29
N ALA A 67 -0.22 -5.43 -16.00
CA ALA A 67 -0.73 -4.65 -14.87
C ALA A 67 -2.25 -4.31 -14.97
N VAL A 68 -3.09 -5.33 -15.15
CA VAL A 68 -4.54 -5.18 -15.32
C VAL A 68 -5.18 -4.63 -14.05
N GLY A 69 -5.94 -3.54 -14.17
CA GLY A 69 -6.61 -2.91 -13.04
C GLY A 69 -5.68 -2.08 -12.14
N HIS A 70 -4.48 -1.75 -12.63
CA HIS A 70 -3.64 -0.71 -12.05
C HIS A 70 -4.07 0.65 -12.61
N THR A 71 -4.03 1.68 -11.77
CA THR A 71 -4.29 3.07 -12.15
C THR A 71 -3.16 3.95 -11.65
N THR A 72 -2.73 4.91 -12.44
CA THR A 72 -1.69 5.85 -12.06
C THR A 72 -2.13 7.27 -12.35
N ASP A 73 -1.85 8.19 -11.44
CA ASP A 73 -2.23 9.58 -11.59
C ASP A 73 -1.19 10.49 -10.93
N PHE A 74 -1.10 11.72 -11.43
CA PHE A 74 -0.30 12.78 -10.83
C PHE A 74 -1.19 13.96 -10.47
N LYS A 75 -1.37 14.17 -9.16
CA LYS A 75 -2.11 15.30 -8.62
C LYS A 75 -1.21 16.53 -8.60
N GLU A 76 -1.23 17.29 -9.69
CA GLU A 76 -0.35 18.45 -9.88
C GLU A 76 -0.49 19.51 -8.77
N THR A 77 -1.72 19.82 -8.33
CA THR A 77 -1.99 20.81 -7.27
C THR A 77 -1.26 20.49 -5.97
N ASN A 78 -1.16 19.19 -5.63
CA ASN A 78 -0.56 18.73 -4.38
C ASN A 78 0.81 18.10 -4.60
N LYS A 79 1.33 18.15 -5.83
CA LYS A 79 2.59 17.52 -6.28
C LYS A 79 2.71 16.08 -5.78
N ARG A 80 1.68 15.27 -6.03
CA ARG A 80 1.60 13.90 -5.48
C ARG A 80 1.33 12.88 -6.57
N LEU A 81 2.15 11.83 -6.57
CA LEU A 81 1.93 10.62 -7.36
C LEU A 81 0.94 9.71 -6.63
N GLU A 82 0.02 9.10 -7.38
CA GLU A 82 -0.93 8.12 -6.89
C GLU A 82 -0.90 6.86 -7.77
N TRP A 83 -0.81 5.70 -7.13
CA TRP A 83 -0.81 4.40 -7.78
C TRP A 83 -1.84 3.48 -7.12
N GLY A 84 -2.92 3.22 -7.84
CA GLY A 84 -3.97 2.30 -7.44
C GLY A 84 -3.76 0.92 -8.03
N ILE A 85 -4.05 -0.12 -7.24
CA ILE A 85 -4.10 -1.51 -7.68
C ILE A 85 -5.38 -2.13 -7.11
N LYS A 86 -6.28 -2.55 -8.00
CA LYS A 86 -7.58 -3.09 -7.60
C LYS A 86 -7.46 -4.31 -6.69
N LYS A 87 -6.51 -5.20 -7.01
CA LYS A 87 -6.31 -6.47 -6.33
C LYS A 87 -4.82 -6.84 -6.33
N VAL A 88 -4.29 -7.17 -5.15
CA VAL A 88 -2.93 -7.70 -4.98
C VAL A 88 -3.03 -9.08 -4.34
N VAL A 89 -2.40 -10.08 -4.96
CA VAL A 89 -2.40 -11.47 -4.49
C VAL A 89 -1.28 -11.66 -3.47
N GLY A 90 -1.50 -12.47 -2.42
CA GLY A 90 -0.44 -12.76 -1.47
C GLY A 90 0.79 -13.39 -2.14
N GLY A 91 1.98 -12.93 -1.75
CA GLY A 91 3.24 -13.36 -2.34
C GLY A 91 3.58 -12.72 -3.70
N SER A 92 2.66 -11.96 -4.32
CA SER A 92 2.96 -11.25 -5.57
C SER A 92 3.79 -9.98 -5.33
N GLU A 93 4.40 -9.52 -6.39
CA GLU A 93 5.24 -8.34 -6.43
C GLU A 93 4.79 -7.45 -7.60
N HIS A 94 4.77 -6.15 -7.36
CA HIS A 94 4.37 -5.16 -8.36
C HIS A 94 5.35 -4.00 -8.33
N THR A 95 5.68 -3.50 -9.51
CA THR A 95 6.57 -2.37 -9.70
C THR A 95 5.86 -1.28 -10.50
N LEU A 96 6.09 -0.04 -10.11
CA LEU A 96 5.74 1.15 -10.87
C LEU A 96 7.01 1.97 -11.08
N ARG A 97 7.23 2.38 -12.33
CA ARG A 97 8.26 3.36 -12.67
C ARG A 97 7.59 4.66 -13.11
N ALA A 98 8.02 5.78 -12.53
CA ALA A 98 7.46 7.10 -12.80
C ALA A 98 8.58 8.06 -13.20
N LYS A 99 8.60 8.43 -14.48
CA LYS A 99 9.57 9.37 -15.05
C LYS A 99 9.08 10.80 -14.84
N LEU A 100 9.80 11.55 -14.03
CA LEU A 100 9.51 12.93 -13.67
C LEU A 100 10.19 13.87 -14.67
N THR A 101 9.46 14.89 -15.12
CA THR A 101 10.01 16.07 -15.79
C THR A 101 9.91 17.25 -14.84
N LEU A 102 11.04 17.87 -14.54
CA LEU A 102 11.16 19.01 -13.64
C LEU A 102 11.05 20.32 -14.42
N SER A 103 10.52 21.35 -13.76
CA SER A 103 10.34 22.70 -14.34
C SER A 103 11.63 23.52 -14.41
N HIS A 104 12.61 23.20 -13.57
CA HIS A 104 13.92 23.83 -13.51
C HIS A 104 14.95 22.82 -13.00
N GLU A 105 16.23 23.13 -13.22
CA GLU A 105 17.32 22.26 -12.76
C GLU A 105 17.31 22.14 -11.26
N PHE A 106 17.49 20.91 -10.79
CA PHE A 106 17.46 20.62 -9.37
C PHE A 106 18.88 20.74 -8.80
N HIS A 107 19.09 21.69 -7.89
CA HIS A 107 20.40 21.93 -7.27
C HIS A 107 20.47 21.43 -5.80
N GLY A 108 19.43 20.75 -5.32
CA GLY A 108 19.31 20.23 -3.95
C GLY A 108 19.47 18.71 -3.85
N ASN A 109 18.93 18.11 -2.78
CA ASN A 109 18.77 16.65 -2.68
C ASN A 109 17.30 16.26 -2.94
N ILE A 110 17.04 15.57 -4.05
CA ILE A 110 15.67 15.32 -4.53
C ILE A 110 14.90 14.40 -3.57
N MET A 111 15.61 13.50 -2.87
CA MET A 111 15.03 12.63 -1.85
C MET A 111 14.51 13.42 -0.65
N LYS A 112 15.15 14.54 -0.30
CA LYS A 112 14.73 15.38 0.84
C LYS A 112 13.45 16.17 0.53
N GLU A 113 13.26 16.57 -0.73
CA GLU A 113 12.02 17.23 -1.15
C GLU A 113 10.89 16.25 -1.43
N ALA A 114 11.22 15.05 -1.91
CA ALA A 114 10.25 13.97 -2.00
C ALA A 114 9.78 13.57 -0.59
N GLY A 115 8.46 13.46 -0.43
CA GLY A 115 7.87 13.04 0.84
C GLY A 115 7.90 11.52 0.99
N PRO A 116 7.58 11.02 2.21
CA PRO A 116 7.50 9.59 2.41
C PRO A 116 6.33 8.99 1.64
N LEU A 117 6.51 7.76 1.19
CA LEU A 117 5.47 6.99 0.52
C LEU A 117 4.46 6.49 1.56
N SER A 118 3.18 6.65 1.27
CA SER A 118 2.07 6.17 2.08
C SER A 118 1.24 5.14 1.33
N MET A 119 0.67 4.18 2.05
CA MET A 119 -0.16 3.13 1.46
C MET A 119 -1.42 2.90 2.28
N THR A 120 -2.55 2.76 1.58
CA THR A 120 -3.82 2.28 2.13
C THR A 120 -4.27 1.00 1.44
N SER A 121 -4.88 0.07 2.17
CA SER A 121 -5.46 -1.15 1.59
C SER A 121 -6.41 -1.86 2.55
N THR A 122 -7.21 -2.79 2.04
CA THR A 122 -8.01 -3.70 2.86
C THR A 122 -7.68 -5.16 2.54
N ILE A 123 -7.39 -5.95 3.57
CA ILE A 123 -7.02 -7.37 3.45
C ILE A 123 -8.07 -8.21 4.21
N PRO A 124 -9.08 -8.78 3.52
CA PRO A 124 -10.00 -9.74 4.12
C PRO A 124 -9.27 -11.03 4.52
N MET A 125 -9.78 -11.70 5.55
CA MET A 125 -9.30 -12.99 6.07
C MET A 125 -7.84 -12.98 6.54
N TYR A 126 -7.23 -11.80 6.67
CA TYR A 126 -5.90 -11.62 7.24
C TYR A 126 -6.00 -10.92 8.60
N ASN A 127 -5.17 -11.36 9.55
CA ASN A 127 -5.04 -10.73 10.86
C ASN A 127 -3.58 -10.46 11.19
N ALA A 128 -3.18 -9.19 11.13
CA ALA A 128 -1.83 -8.75 11.47
C ALA A 128 -1.44 -9.03 12.94
N SER A 129 -2.41 -8.97 13.86
CA SER A 129 -2.18 -9.22 15.29
C SER A 129 -2.13 -10.69 15.68
N ARG A 130 -2.45 -11.59 14.74
CA ARG A 130 -2.63 -13.03 14.98
C ARG A 130 -3.67 -13.40 16.05
N LEU A 131 -4.49 -12.44 16.50
CA LEU A 131 -5.61 -12.72 17.39
C LEU A 131 -6.59 -13.68 16.70
N GLN A 132 -6.95 -14.76 17.36
CA GLN A 132 -7.91 -15.73 16.82
C GLN A 132 -9.00 -16.01 17.85
N VAL A 133 -10.26 -15.91 17.40
CA VAL A 133 -11.42 -16.35 18.18
C VAL A 133 -11.40 -17.87 18.23
N LYS A 134 -11.14 -18.44 19.41
CA LYS A 134 -11.12 -19.90 19.60
C LYS A 134 -12.52 -20.51 19.75
N TYR A 135 -13.39 -19.86 20.52
CA TYR A 135 -14.76 -20.30 20.72
C TYR A 135 -15.67 -19.12 21.08
N LEU A 136 -16.96 -19.25 20.76
CA LEU A 136 -18.02 -18.36 21.19
C LEU A 136 -19.08 -19.19 21.90
N GLN A 137 -19.06 -19.14 23.23
CA GLN A 137 -20.04 -19.84 24.05
C GLN A 137 -21.31 -18.98 24.14
N ILE A 138 -22.45 -19.58 23.79
CA ILE A 138 -23.76 -18.96 23.88
C ILE A 138 -24.55 -19.77 24.89
N ALA A 139 -24.91 -19.16 26.02
CA ALA A 139 -25.76 -19.78 27.01
C ALA A 139 -27.13 -20.08 26.39
N LYS A 140 -27.52 -21.35 26.36
CA LYS A 140 -28.79 -21.78 25.75
C LYS A 140 -29.90 -21.70 26.78
N LYS A 141 -30.99 -20.98 26.45
CA LYS A 141 -32.23 -21.00 27.25
C LYS A 141 -33.06 -22.28 27.00
N SER A 142 -32.92 -22.91 25.83
CA SER A 142 -33.57 -24.17 25.48
C SER A 142 -32.66 -25.06 24.63
N LYS A 143 -32.84 -26.39 24.69
CA LYS A 143 -32.05 -27.36 23.90
C LYS A 143 -32.20 -27.17 22.39
N ALA A 144 -33.36 -26.68 21.93
CA ALA A 144 -33.66 -26.48 20.51
C ALA A 144 -32.99 -25.24 19.89
N HIS A 145 -32.52 -24.28 20.71
CA HIS A 145 -31.90 -23.07 20.19
C HIS A 145 -30.41 -23.29 19.88
N ASN A 146 -30.06 -23.36 18.58
CA ASN A 146 -28.67 -23.43 18.13
C ASN A 146 -28.40 -22.40 17.01
N PRO A 147 -27.99 -21.17 17.34
CA PRO A 147 -27.76 -20.13 16.35
C PRO A 147 -26.50 -20.41 15.51
N TYR A 148 -26.53 -19.95 14.26
CA TYR A 148 -25.38 -19.96 13.37
C TYR A 148 -24.30 -19.00 13.88
N ARG A 149 -23.03 -19.36 13.69
CA ARG A 149 -21.87 -18.58 14.16
C ARG A 149 -20.95 -18.31 12.98
N TRP A 150 -20.52 -17.07 12.83
CA TRP A 150 -19.55 -16.67 11.82
C TRP A 150 -18.54 -15.70 12.43
N VAL A 151 -17.32 -15.74 11.91
CA VAL A 151 -16.25 -14.81 12.26
C VAL A 151 -15.59 -14.39 10.95
N ARG A 152 -15.31 -13.09 10.81
CA ARG A 152 -14.49 -12.56 9.72
C ARG A 152 -13.35 -11.74 10.31
N TYR A 153 -12.17 -11.87 9.71
CA TYR A 153 -11.03 -11.01 9.98
C TYR A 153 -10.89 -10.03 8.83
N VAL A 154 -10.69 -8.75 9.13
CA VAL A 154 -10.43 -7.72 8.13
C VAL A 154 -9.32 -6.84 8.67
N THR A 155 -8.22 -6.76 7.93
CA THR A 155 -7.14 -5.83 8.23
C THR A 155 -7.26 -4.63 7.31
N GLN A 156 -7.37 -3.43 7.89
CA GLN A 156 -7.30 -2.17 7.15
C GLN A 156 -5.94 -1.53 7.39
N VAL A 157 -5.25 -1.19 6.30
CA VAL A 157 -3.99 -0.47 6.33
C VAL A 157 -4.32 0.99 6.06
N ASN A 158 -4.16 1.86 7.08
CA ASN A 158 -4.54 3.29 6.98
C ASN A 158 -3.35 4.24 7.20
N SER A 159 -2.33 3.82 7.95
CA SER A 159 -1.15 4.65 8.26
C SER A 159 0.11 3.80 8.09
N TYR A 160 0.35 3.36 6.85
CA TYR A 160 1.55 2.62 6.50
C TYR A 160 2.45 3.48 5.63
N VAL A 161 3.58 3.86 6.20
CA VAL A 161 4.49 4.86 5.64
C VAL A 161 5.87 4.24 5.47
N ALA A 162 6.43 4.36 4.27
CA ALA A 162 7.80 3.99 3.93
C ALA A 162 8.60 5.26 3.62
N ARG A 163 9.77 5.40 4.24
CA ARG A 163 10.72 6.49 3.95
C ARG A 163 11.75 5.98 2.94
N LEU A 164 12.15 6.89 2.04
CA LEU A 164 13.22 6.69 1.06
C LEU A 164 14.59 6.76 1.75
#